data_AF-A0A924F756-F1
#
_entry.id   AF-A0A924F756-F1
#
_cell.length_a   1.000
_cell.length_b   1.000
_cell.length_c   1.000
_cell.angle_alpha   90.00
_cell.angle_beta   90.00
_cell.angle_gamma   90.00
#
_symmetry.space_group_name_H-M   'P 1'
#
loop_
_entity.id
_entity.type
_entity.pdbx_description
1 polymer ?
#
loop_
_entity_poly.entity_id
_entity_poly.type
_entity_poly.pdbx_seq_one_letter_code
_entity_poly.pdbx_strand_id
1 'polypeptide(L)'
;MTHQLKRFSTKYLLISFTLLFLLSVNGCSTKISKEASTTSLIKGFLTPPASSKPGVYWYFMDGNMTKESITADLESMKKVGIGNLIFLEVNVGIPRG
;
A
#
# COMPACT_ATOMS: atom_id res chain seq x y z
N MET A 1 33.44 -60.01 13.42
CA MET A 1 33.08 -59.05 14.50
C MET A 1 32.72 -57.65 14.00
N THR A 2 33.04 -57.29 12.74
CA THR A 2 32.78 -55.95 12.17
C THR A 2 31.35 -55.72 11.65
N HIS A 3 30.60 -56.78 11.39
CA HIS A 3 29.25 -56.69 10.80
C HIS A 3 28.15 -56.26 11.81
N GLN A 4 28.33 -56.56 13.10
CA GLN A 4 27.34 -56.23 14.15
C GLN A 4 27.41 -54.76 14.58
N LEU A 5 28.60 -54.15 14.58
CA LEU A 5 28.80 -52.74 14.94
C LEU A 5 28.22 -51.77 13.90
N LYS A 6 28.34 -52.10 12.60
CA LYS A 6 27.69 -51.32 11.53
C LYS A 6 26.16 -51.36 11.64
N ARG A 7 25.59 -52.53 11.93
CA ARG A 7 24.13 -52.71 12.09
C ARG A 7 23.57 -51.96 13.30
N PHE A 8 24.38 -51.73 14.34
CA PHE A 8 24.01 -50.93 15.51
C PHE A 8 24.04 -49.43 15.17
N SER A 9 25.16 -48.94 14.62
CA SER A 9 25.32 -47.53 14.21
C SER A 9 24.27 -47.05 13.20
N THR A 10 23.91 -47.88 12.21
CA THR A 10 22.87 -47.54 11.21
C THR A 10 21.48 -47.41 11.84
N LYS A 11 21.15 -48.19 12.88
CA LYS A 11 19.86 -48.08 13.57
C LYS A 11 19.73 -46.76 14.34
N TYR A 12 20.76 -46.32 15.05
CA TYR A 12 20.76 -45.04 15.75
C TYR A 12 20.77 -43.85 14.80
N LEU A 13 21.46 -43.97 13.66
CA LEU A 13 21.44 -42.97 12.60
C LEU A 13 20.03 -42.79 12.03
N LEU A 14 19.33 -43.90 11.75
CA LEU A 14 17.95 -43.86 11.26
C LEU A 14 16.97 -43.30 12.30
N ILE A 15 17.09 -43.69 13.57
CA ILE A 15 16.25 -43.17 14.66
C ILE A 15 16.48 -41.66 14.85
N SER A 16 17.73 -41.21 14.83
CA SER A 16 18.08 -39.78 14.90
C SER A 16 17.49 -38.99 13.73
N PHE A 17 17.58 -39.54 12.50
CA PHE A 17 17.00 -38.92 11.31
C PHE A 17 15.47 -38.83 11.39
N THR A 18 14.83 -39.85 11.96
CA THR A 18 13.36 -39.89 12.14
C THR A 18 12.91 -38.89 13.22
N LEU A 19 13.68 -38.75 14.31
CA LEU A 19 13.42 -37.80 15.38
C LEU A 19 13.58 -36.34 14.91
N LEU A 20 14.61 -36.09 14.10
CA LEU A 20 14.89 -34.77 13.51
C LEU A 20 13.80 -34.38 12.49
N PHE A 21 13.31 -35.36 11.72
CA PHE A 21 12.18 -35.15 10.82
C PHE A 21 10.91 -34.80 11.61
N LEU A 22 10.56 -35.55 12.66
CA LEU A 22 9.40 -35.26 13.52
C LEU A 22 9.46 -33.89 14.22
N LEU A 23 10.63 -33.42 14.63
CA LEU A 23 10.83 -32.08 15.20
C LEU A 23 10.60 -30.96 14.16
N SER A 24 10.80 -31.25 12.88
CA SER A 24 10.66 -30.28 11.78
C SER A 24 9.23 -30.16 11.25
N VAL A 25 8.33 -31.11 11.54
CA VAL A 25 6.94 -31.13 11.01
C VAL A 25 5.92 -30.41 11.90
N ASN A 26 6.31 -29.91 13.07
CA ASN A 26 5.53 -28.91 13.82
C ASN A 26 5.90 -27.52 13.30
N GLY A 27 5.70 -27.22 12.02
CA GLY A 27 4.34 -27.13 11.49
C GLY A 27 3.90 -25.68 11.63
N CYS A 28 4.49 -24.84 10.77
CA CYS A 28 4.18 -23.45 10.56
C CYS A 28 2.66 -23.21 10.58
N SER A 29 2.14 -22.68 11.69
CA SER A 29 0.79 -22.11 11.73
C SER A 29 0.91 -20.63 11.43
N THR A 30 1.09 -20.27 10.16
CA THR A 30 0.80 -18.92 9.71
C THR A 30 -0.70 -18.71 9.85
N LYS A 31 -1.12 -18.03 10.93
CA LYS A 31 -2.47 -17.47 11.00
C LYS A 31 -2.57 -16.43 9.89
N ILE A 32 -3.18 -16.80 8.77
CA ILE A 32 -3.42 -15.89 7.66
C ILE A 32 -4.46 -14.88 8.15
N SER A 33 -4.03 -13.67 8.51
CA SER A 33 -4.86 -12.51 8.85
C SER A 33 -5.57 -11.90 7.64
N LYS A 34 -6.10 -12.75 6.74
CA LYS A 34 -6.70 -12.35 5.45
C LYS A 34 -7.96 -11.51 5.63
N GLU A 35 -8.73 -11.79 6.67
CA GLU A 35 -10.02 -11.14 6.92
C GLU A 35 -9.84 -9.67 7.35
N ALA A 36 -8.93 -9.39 8.29
CA ALA A 36 -8.63 -8.02 8.72
C ALA A 36 -8.10 -7.15 7.57
N SER A 37 -7.26 -7.73 6.70
CA SER A 37 -6.73 -7.04 5.51
C SER A 37 -7.83 -6.73 4.49
N THR A 38 -8.68 -7.71 4.15
CA THR A 38 -9.75 -7.54 3.16
C THR A 38 -10.80 -6.54 3.63
N THR A 39 -11.21 -6.64 4.90
CA THR A 39 -12.16 -5.69 5.50
C THR A 39 -11.61 -4.27 5.55
N SER A 40 -10.32 -4.10 5.85
CA SER A 40 -9.65 -2.80 5.80
C SER A 40 -9.64 -2.21 4.38
N LEU A 41 -9.34 -3.02 3.36
CA LEU A 41 -9.35 -2.59 1.95
C LEU A 41 -10.75 -2.20 1.48
N ILE A 42 -11.78 -3.01 1.78
CA ILE A 42 -13.18 -2.69 1.45
C ILE A 42 -13.58 -1.37 2.10
N LYS A 43 -13.25 -1.17 3.39
CA LYS A 43 -13.54 0.08 4.09
C LYS A 43 -12.82 1.28 3.46
N GLY A 44 -11.53 1.13 3.11
CA GLY A 44 -10.77 2.18 2.44
C GLY A 44 -11.27 2.48 1.03
N PHE A 45 -11.88 1.52 0.35
CA PHE A 45 -12.48 1.73 -0.96
C PHE A 45 -13.83 2.46 -0.86
N LEU A 46 -14.69 2.06 0.09
CA LEU A 46 -15.98 2.72 0.34
C LEU A 46 -15.83 4.12 0.94
N THR A 47 -14.79 4.33 1.76
CA THR A 47 -14.46 5.63 2.35
C THR A 47 -12.98 5.93 2.14
N PRO A 48 -12.61 6.44 0.95
CA PRO A 48 -11.23 6.76 0.63
C PRO A 48 -10.61 7.77 1.61
N PRO A 49 -9.36 7.56 2.04
CA PRO A 49 -8.66 8.51 2.88
C PRO A 49 -8.37 9.82 2.12
N ALA A 50 -8.07 10.89 2.85
CA ALA A 50 -7.78 12.20 2.27
C ALA A 50 -6.55 12.18 1.33
N SER A 51 -5.58 11.30 1.58
CA SER A 51 -4.39 11.11 0.74
C SER A 51 -4.69 10.55 -0.64
N SER A 52 -5.86 9.93 -0.84
CA SER A 52 -6.31 9.39 -2.12
C SER A 52 -7.08 10.39 -2.97
N LYS A 53 -7.30 11.61 -2.47
CA LYS A 53 -8.01 12.65 -3.23
C LYS A 53 -7.18 13.11 -4.44
N PRO A 54 -7.83 13.36 -5.59
CA PRO A 54 -7.12 13.79 -6.79
C PRO A 54 -6.55 15.20 -6.64
N GLY A 55 -5.56 15.47 -7.49
CA GLY A 55 -4.91 16.76 -7.66
C GLY A 55 -5.26 17.43 -8.99
N VAL A 56 -5.04 18.74 -9.08
CA VAL A 56 -5.19 19.50 -10.32
C VAL A 56 -4.03 20.46 -10.56
N TYR A 57 -3.74 20.70 -11.83
CA TYR A 57 -2.96 21.87 -12.24
C TYR A 57 -3.90 23.06 -12.37
N TRP A 58 -3.63 24.13 -11.65
CA TRP A 58 -4.46 25.33 -11.65
C TRP A 58 -3.70 26.47 -12.32
N TYR A 59 -4.01 26.64 -13.61
CA TYR A 59 -3.37 27.62 -14.48
C TYR A 59 -4.06 28.97 -14.39
N PHE A 60 -3.25 30.00 -14.14
CA PHE A 60 -3.64 31.39 -14.29
C PHE A 60 -2.96 31.97 -15.53
N MET A 61 -3.77 32.61 -16.36
CA MET A 61 -3.35 33.07 -17.68
C MET A 61 -3.09 34.56 -17.65
N ASP A 62 -1.83 34.99 -17.82
CA ASP A 62 -1.42 36.38 -18.02
C ASP A 62 -1.97 37.36 -16.95
N GLY A 63 -1.95 36.92 -15.70
CA GLY A 63 -2.46 37.71 -14.56
C GLY A 63 -3.98 37.88 -14.50
N ASN A 64 -4.77 37.13 -15.28
CA ASN A 64 -6.23 37.09 -15.17
C ASN A 64 -6.66 36.33 -13.90
N MET A 65 -6.53 36.99 -12.75
CA MET A 65 -6.90 36.46 -11.45
C MET A 65 -7.41 37.57 -10.53
N THR A 66 -8.46 37.27 -9.76
CA THR A 66 -8.91 38.13 -8.66
C THR A 66 -9.02 37.33 -7.38
N LYS A 67 -9.05 38.01 -6.23
CA LYS A 67 -9.23 37.34 -4.94
C LYS A 67 -10.56 36.57 -4.93
N GLU A 68 -11.61 37.17 -5.48
CA GLU A 68 -12.95 36.62 -5.55
C GLU A 68 -13.00 35.35 -6.42
N SER A 69 -12.34 35.36 -7.59
CA SER A 69 -12.28 34.17 -8.46
C SER A 69 -11.47 33.04 -7.83
N ILE A 70 -10.35 33.38 -7.17
CA ILE A 70 -9.52 32.42 -6.44
C ILE A 70 -10.32 31.76 -5.32
N THR A 71 -11.07 32.54 -4.53
CA THR A 71 -11.92 31.97 -3.47
C THR A 71 -12.99 31.05 -4.04
N ALA A 72 -13.69 31.47 -5.10
CA ALA A 72 -14.74 30.67 -5.73
C ALA A 72 -14.21 29.33 -6.27
N ASP A 73 -13.05 29.35 -6.92
CA ASP A 73 -12.39 28.15 -7.44
C ASP A 73 -12.02 27.18 -6.31
N LEU A 74 -11.39 27.67 -5.24
CA LEU A 74 -10.96 26.84 -4.10
C LEU A 74 -12.15 26.22 -3.35
N GLU A 75 -13.24 26.98 -3.17
CA GLU A 75 -14.47 26.48 -2.56
C GLU A 75 -15.11 25.39 -3.43
N SER A 76 -15.14 25.60 -4.75
CA SER A 76 -15.65 24.61 -5.71
C SER A 76 -14.81 23.33 -5.70
N MET A 77 -13.48 23.45 -5.73
CA MET A 77 -12.54 22.34 -5.62
C MET A 77 -12.76 21.53 -4.33
N LYS A 78 -12.93 22.22 -3.20
CA LYS A 78 -13.22 21.58 -1.91
C LYS A 78 -14.55 20.84 -1.94
N LYS A 79 -15.60 21.45 -2.51
CA LYS A 79 -16.95 20.89 -2.59
C LYS A 79 -16.99 19.59 -3.40
N VAL A 80 -16.23 19.51 -4.50
CA VAL A 80 -16.17 18.31 -5.35
C VAL A 80 -15.10 17.30 -4.92
N GLY A 81 -14.30 17.62 -3.90
CA GLY A 81 -13.38 16.66 -3.28
C GLY A 81 -11.95 16.65 -3.84
N ILE A 82 -11.52 17.70 -4.54
CA ILE A 82 -10.11 17.90 -4.90
C ILE A 82 -9.29 18.07 -3.61
N GLY A 83 -8.17 17.36 -3.53
CA GLY A 83 -7.35 17.29 -2.31
C GLY A 83 -6.08 18.13 -2.36
N ASN A 84 -5.54 18.36 -3.56
CA ASN A 84 -4.32 19.13 -3.76
C ASN A 84 -4.36 19.88 -5.08
N LEU A 85 -3.50 20.88 -5.22
CA LEU A 85 -3.34 21.65 -6.45
C LEU A 85 -1.90 22.11 -6.61
N ILE A 86 -1.53 22.39 -7.86
CA ILE A 86 -0.29 23.06 -8.23
C ILE A 86 -0.68 24.39 -8.87
N PHE A 87 -0.27 25.48 -8.22
CA PHE A 87 -0.45 26.83 -8.73
C PHE A 87 0.54 27.09 -9.86
N LEU A 88 0.04 27.49 -11.03
CA LEU A 88 0.84 27.79 -12.21
C LEU A 88 0.39 29.11 -12.82
N GLU A 89 1.29 30.08 -12.92
CA GLU A 89 1.07 31.29 -13.71
C GLU A 89 1.79 31.11 -15.05
N VAL A 90 1.09 31.43 -16.13
CA VAL A 90 1.59 31.28 -17.49
C VAL A 90 1.39 32.59 -18.24
N ASN A 91 2.47 33.03 -18.88
CA ASN A 91 2.48 34.21 -19.73
C ASN A 91 2.53 33.80 -21.20
N VAL A 92 1.39 33.81 -21.88
CA VAL A 92 1.27 33.45 -23.32
C VAL A 92 0.55 34.53 -24.13
N GLY A 93 0.36 35.72 -23.56
CA GLY A 93 -0.21 36.88 -24.25
C GLY A 93 -1.73 36.85 -24.36
N ILE A 94 -2.43 36.16 -23.46
CA ILE A 94 -3.88 36.24 -23.34
C ILE A 94 -4.27 37.67 -22.91
N PRO A 95 -5.14 38.37 -23.67
CA PRO A 95 -5.62 39.68 -23.27
C PRO A 95 -6.30 39.67 -21.90
N ARG A 96 -6.27 40.79 -21.19
CA ARG A 96 -7.03 40.95 -19.95
C ARG A 96 -8.52 41.05 -20.24
N GLY A 97 -9.31 40.28 -19.49
CA GLY A 97 -10.77 40.38 -19.45
C GLY A 97 -11.28 41.47 -18.54
#